data_AF-X1UTA3-F1
#
_entry.id   AF-X1UTA3-F1
#
_cell.length_a   1.000
_cell.length_b   1.000
_cell.length_c   1.000
_cell.angle_alpha   90.00
_cell.angle_beta   90.00
_cell.angle_gamma   90.00
#
_symmetry.space_group_name_H-M   'P 1'
#
loop_
_entity.id
_entity.type
_entity.pdbx_description
1 polymer ?
#
loop_
_entity_poly.entity_id
_entity_poly.type
_entity_poly.pdbx_seq_one_letter_code
_entity_poly.pdbx_strand_id
1 'polypeptide(L)'
;YEMDFIDLESKFHPKTGMRDTPSRARTIILCNPQNPIGRLWNREELAQLGEIVISHGATVISDEIHCEILFKGYKHTPFAAISEEFEQNCIVCMAPSKTFNLAGLQASSIIIPNKKLRDSFNEARAGIPGPNLFGLTAMEAAYRYGDEWLEQLLDCLQENLEFTLEYFVQKIPRITVIKPQATYLLWLDCRALGLDDMTLRDFVRQKARVGLDDGFLFGAGGS
;
A
#
# COMPACT_ATOMS: atom_id res chain seq x y z
N TYR A 1 -7.70 -11.65 -3.47
CA TYR A 1 -6.48 -11.46 -2.67
C TYR A 1 -6.89 -11.20 -1.25
N GLU A 2 -6.78 -12.17 -0.37
CA GLU A 2 -7.19 -12.04 1.04
C GLU A 2 -5.97 -12.28 1.92
N MET A 3 -6.04 -11.82 3.16
CA MET A 3 -4.98 -12.10 4.12
C MET A 3 -5.14 -13.52 4.66
N ASP A 4 -4.09 -14.33 4.54
CA ASP A 4 -4.03 -15.62 5.21
C ASP A 4 -3.56 -15.40 6.66
N PHE A 5 -4.52 -15.32 7.58
CA PHE A 5 -4.22 -15.06 8.99
C PHE A 5 -3.47 -16.21 9.68
N ILE A 6 -3.64 -17.45 9.20
CA ILE A 6 -2.90 -18.61 9.72
C ILE A 6 -1.44 -18.48 9.30
N ASP A 7 -1.19 -18.16 8.03
CA ASP A 7 0.16 -17.93 7.52
C ASP A 7 0.81 -16.70 8.20
N LEU A 8 0.06 -15.61 8.41
CA LEU A 8 0.51 -14.41 9.11
C LEU A 8 0.95 -14.74 10.54
N GLU A 9 0.10 -15.41 11.33
CA GLU A 9 0.42 -15.79 12.71
C GLU A 9 1.64 -16.70 12.75
N SER A 10 1.76 -17.66 11.81
CA SER A 10 2.92 -18.53 11.71
C SER A 10 4.25 -17.77 11.52
N LYS A 11 4.24 -16.54 10.99
CA LYS A 11 5.47 -15.73 10.82
C LYS A 11 6.06 -15.26 12.15
N PHE A 12 5.27 -15.22 13.22
CA PHE A 12 5.72 -14.88 14.56
C PHE A 12 6.30 -16.08 15.32
N HIS A 13 6.01 -17.30 14.87
CA HIS A 13 6.49 -18.52 15.49
C HIS A 13 7.96 -18.83 15.17
N PRO A 14 8.66 -19.56 16.07
CA PRO A 14 10.02 -20.01 15.83
C PRO A 14 10.10 -20.96 14.63
N LYS A 15 11.20 -20.90 13.87
CA LYS A 15 11.52 -21.92 12.86
C LYS A 15 12.30 -23.07 13.50
N THR A 16 12.12 -24.28 12.98
CA THR A 16 12.87 -25.47 13.41
C THR A 16 14.37 -25.17 13.49
N GLY A 17 14.97 -25.40 14.66
CA GLY A 17 16.40 -25.16 14.93
C GLY A 17 16.75 -23.73 15.36
N MET A 18 15.76 -22.85 15.59
CA MET A 18 15.97 -21.51 16.15
C MET A 18 15.43 -21.40 17.58
N ARG A 19 15.87 -20.36 18.31
CA ARG A 19 15.39 -20.10 19.68
C ARG A 19 13.92 -19.66 19.67
N ASP A 20 13.16 -20.13 20.66
CA ASP A 20 11.73 -19.86 20.74
C ASP A 20 11.38 -18.42 21.13
N THR A 21 12.30 -17.75 21.83
CA THR A 21 12.12 -16.37 22.26
C THR A 21 13.37 -15.52 22.03
N PRO A 22 13.18 -14.25 21.66
CA PRO A 22 11.88 -13.65 21.41
C PRO A 22 11.33 -13.94 20.00
N SER A 23 10.05 -13.61 19.75
CA SER A 23 9.43 -13.77 18.42
C SER A 23 10.32 -13.22 17.31
N ARG A 24 10.40 -13.95 16.20
CA ARG A 24 11.27 -13.63 15.07
C ARG A 24 10.85 -12.33 14.38
N ALA A 25 9.56 -12.11 14.23
CA ALA A 25 9.00 -10.89 13.67
C ALA A 25 8.65 -9.92 14.80
N ARG A 26 9.20 -8.71 14.73
CA ARG A 26 8.94 -7.64 15.72
C ARG A 26 8.16 -6.46 15.15
N THR A 27 7.97 -6.47 13.84
CA THR A 27 7.27 -5.41 13.12
C THR A 27 6.60 -6.01 11.89
N ILE A 28 5.40 -5.53 11.57
CA ILE A 28 4.74 -5.74 10.29
C ILE A 28 4.75 -4.42 9.54
N ILE A 29 5.07 -4.45 8.24
CA ILE A 29 4.81 -3.34 7.34
C ILE A 29 3.53 -3.67 6.60
N LEU A 30 2.46 -2.98 6.96
CA LEU A 30 1.14 -3.07 6.34
C LEU A 30 1.06 -2.03 5.22
N CYS A 31 0.64 -2.43 4.02
CA CYS A 31 0.32 -1.50 2.94
C CYS A 31 -1.21 -1.37 2.85
N ASN A 32 -1.74 -0.19 3.17
CA ASN A 32 -3.17 0.05 3.32
C ASN A 32 -3.56 1.45 2.82
N PRO A 33 -4.01 1.63 1.57
CA PRO A 33 -4.39 0.60 0.59
C PRO A 33 -3.22 -0.24 0.05
N GLN A 34 -3.48 -1.51 -0.27
CA GLN A 34 -2.47 -2.47 -0.71
C GLN A 34 -2.04 -2.24 -2.17
N ASN A 35 -0.86 -1.67 -2.38
CA ASN A 35 -0.12 -1.70 -3.64
C ASN A 35 0.51 -3.10 -3.82
N PRO A 36 0.42 -3.76 -5.00
CA PRO A 36 -0.06 -3.26 -6.30
C PRO A 36 -1.50 -3.60 -6.68
N ILE A 37 -2.19 -4.41 -5.87
CA ILE A 37 -3.52 -4.93 -6.22
C ILE A 37 -4.65 -3.90 -6.06
N GLY A 38 -4.38 -2.76 -5.42
CA GLY A 38 -5.37 -1.71 -5.17
C GLY A 38 -6.46 -2.14 -4.19
N ARG A 39 -6.17 -3.08 -3.28
CA ARG A 39 -7.14 -3.57 -2.29
C ARG A 39 -7.22 -2.66 -1.09
N LEU A 40 -8.42 -2.45 -0.59
CA LEU A 40 -8.72 -1.79 0.66
C LEU A 40 -9.00 -2.87 1.72
N TRP A 41 -8.25 -2.84 2.82
CA TRP A 41 -8.52 -3.75 3.93
C TRP A 41 -9.71 -3.22 4.73
N ASN A 42 -10.67 -4.09 5.02
CA ASN A 42 -11.81 -3.71 5.86
C ASN A 42 -11.43 -3.67 7.34
N ARG A 43 -12.33 -3.14 8.18
CA ARG A 43 -12.08 -2.96 9.62
C ARG A 43 -11.82 -4.29 10.31
N GLU A 44 -12.55 -5.33 9.94
CA GLU A 44 -12.45 -6.67 10.54
C GLU A 44 -11.12 -7.34 10.20
N GLU A 45 -10.68 -7.27 8.95
CA GLU A 45 -9.37 -7.76 8.49
C GLU A 45 -8.22 -7.06 9.21
N LEU A 46 -8.30 -5.72 9.33
CA LEU A 46 -7.30 -4.92 10.04
C LEU A 46 -7.32 -5.18 11.55
N ALA A 47 -8.50 -5.39 12.15
CA ALA A 47 -8.65 -5.79 13.54
C ALA A 47 -7.94 -7.12 13.82
N GLN A 48 -8.22 -8.14 13.01
CA GLN A 48 -7.61 -9.45 13.17
C GLN A 48 -6.08 -9.42 12.98
N LEU A 49 -5.57 -8.65 12.01
CA LEU A 49 -4.12 -8.42 11.87
C LEU A 49 -3.55 -7.75 13.13
N GLY A 50 -4.20 -6.69 13.60
CA GLY A 50 -3.70 -5.92 14.75
C GLY A 50 -3.64 -6.77 16.03
N GLU A 51 -4.68 -7.57 16.29
CA GLU A 51 -4.74 -8.49 17.42
C GLU A 51 -3.61 -9.52 17.38
N ILE A 52 -3.33 -10.13 16.22
CA ILE A 52 -2.20 -11.06 16.04
C ILE A 52 -0.87 -10.36 16.30
N VAL A 53 -0.68 -9.16 15.77
CA VAL A 53 0.60 -8.43 15.91
C VAL A 53 0.85 -8.03 17.36
N ILE A 54 -0.18 -7.52 18.05
CA ILE A 54 -0.10 -7.09 19.46
C ILE A 54 0.13 -8.29 20.39
N SER A 55 -0.57 -9.41 20.18
CA SER A 55 -0.42 -10.61 21.03
C SER A 55 1.01 -11.18 21.02
N HIS A 56 1.75 -10.94 19.92
CA HIS A 56 3.16 -11.31 19.78
C HIS A 56 4.15 -10.22 20.21
N GLY A 57 3.65 -9.09 20.76
CA GLY A 57 4.45 -7.96 21.20
C GLY A 57 5.21 -7.28 20.06
N ALA A 58 4.65 -7.32 18.85
CA ALA A 58 5.18 -6.65 17.66
C ALA A 58 4.42 -5.33 17.39
N THR A 59 4.96 -4.49 16.52
CA THR A 59 4.39 -3.17 16.16
C THR A 59 3.98 -3.12 14.69
N VAL A 60 2.93 -2.38 14.36
CA VAL A 60 2.51 -2.17 12.96
C VAL A 60 3.10 -0.87 12.42
N ILE A 61 3.76 -0.93 11.26
CA ILE A 61 4.01 0.25 10.42
C ILE A 61 2.95 0.22 9.32
N SER A 62 1.98 1.12 9.38
CA SER A 62 0.90 1.25 8.39
C SER A 62 1.33 2.26 7.33
N ASP A 63 1.73 1.78 6.15
CA ASP A 63 1.93 2.60 4.96
C ASP A 63 0.57 2.89 4.32
N GLU A 64 0.10 4.12 4.56
CA GLU A 64 -1.18 4.64 4.11
C GLU A 64 -1.02 5.73 3.06
N ILE A 65 0.09 5.72 2.31
CA ILE A 65 0.39 6.75 1.29
C ILE A 65 -0.65 6.88 0.17
N HIS A 66 -1.49 5.85 -0.04
CA HIS A 66 -2.54 5.83 -1.06
C HIS A 66 -3.95 6.09 -0.50
N CYS A 67 -4.10 6.44 0.78
CA CYS A 67 -5.38 6.50 1.47
C CYS A 67 -6.42 7.48 0.90
N GLU A 68 -5.98 8.47 0.13
CA GLU A 68 -6.84 9.49 -0.49
C GLU A 68 -7.30 9.11 -1.92
N ILE A 69 -6.67 8.10 -2.54
CA ILE A 69 -6.99 7.68 -3.91
C ILE A 69 -7.92 6.47 -3.85
N LEU A 70 -9.23 6.72 -3.78
CA LEU A 70 -10.26 5.69 -3.60
C LEU A 70 -11.29 5.74 -4.73
N PHE A 71 -11.72 4.58 -5.23
CA PHE A 71 -12.82 4.52 -6.20
C PHE A 71 -14.17 4.72 -5.51
N LYS A 72 -15.20 5.09 -6.29
CA LYS A 72 -16.54 5.43 -5.76
C LYS A 72 -17.11 4.28 -4.92
N GLY A 73 -17.66 4.64 -3.76
CA GLY A 73 -18.28 3.69 -2.82
C GLY A 73 -17.31 3.03 -1.83
N TYR A 74 -16.00 3.28 -1.94
CA TYR A 74 -15.00 2.80 -0.99
C TYR A 74 -14.60 3.88 0.01
N LYS A 75 -14.18 3.46 1.20
CA LYS A 75 -13.73 4.35 2.28
C LYS A 75 -12.54 3.74 3.00
N HIS A 76 -11.45 4.50 3.08
CA HIS A 76 -10.25 4.10 3.82
C HIS A 76 -10.54 3.97 5.32
N THR A 77 -9.99 2.94 5.94
CA THR A 77 -9.96 2.77 7.39
C THR A 77 -8.51 2.88 7.86
N PRO A 78 -8.11 4.02 8.47
CA PRO A 78 -6.79 4.14 9.05
C PRO A 78 -6.61 3.10 10.15
N PHE A 79 -5.47 2.41 10.17
CA PHE A 79 -5.20 1.34 11.14
C PHE A 79 -5.28 1.87 12.58
N ALA A 80 -4.68 3.04 12.82
CA ALA A 80 -4.70 3.72 14.12
C ALA A 80 -6.10 4.11 14.61
N ALA A 81 -7.08 4.27 13.71
CA ALA A 81 -8.44 4.70 14.06
C ALA A 81 -9.35 3.54 14.50
N ILE A 82 -8.84 2.30 14.53
CA ILE A 82 -9.64 1.12 14.85
C ILE A 82 -9.92 1.03 16.36
N SER A 83 -8.89 1.23 17.19
CA SER A 83 -8.94 1.22 18.65
C SER A 83 -7.77 2.03 19.25
N GLU A 84 -7.90 2.47 20.51
CA GLU A 84 -6.80 3.15 21.22
C GLU A 84 -5.56 2.25 21.36
N GLU A 85 -5.75 0.94 21.55
CA GLU A 85 -4.63 -0.01 21.61
C GLU A 85 -3.82 -0.03 20.31
N PHE A 86 -4.51 0.03 19.16
CA PHE A 86 -3.87 0.03 17.85
C PHE A 86 -3.19 1.38 17.58
N GLU A 87 -3.84 2.49 17.95
CA GLU A 87 -3.25 3.82 17.91
C GLU A 87 -1.92 3.88 18.69
N GLN A 88 -1.86 3.24 19.86
CA GLN A 88 -0.67 3.19 20.70
C GLN A 88 0.37 2.15 20.25
N ASN A 89 0.05 1.26 19.32
CA ASN A 89 0.95 0.21 18.81
C ASN A 89 1.19 0.29 17.30
N CYS A 90 1.11 1.48 16.70
CA CYS A 90 1.46 1.68 15.30
C CYS A 90 2.23 2.95 14.99
N ILE A 91 2.83 2.94 13.80
CA ILE A 91 3.40 4.09 13.09
C ILE A 91 2.62 4.23 11.80
N VAL A 92 1.91 5.34 11.60
CA VAL A 92 1.21 5.60 10.33
C VAL A 92 2.08 6.48 9.45
N CYS A 93 2.28 6.05 8.20
CA CYS A 93 3.03 6.77 7.18
C CYS A 93 2.07 7.26 6.10
N MET A 94 2.05 8.57 5.84
CA MET A 94 1.24 9.16 4.77
C MET A 94 2.00 10.30 4.09
N ALA A 95 1.61 10.66 2.86
CA ALA A 95 2.23 11.76 2.15
C ALA A 95 1.31 12.31 1.06
N PRO A 96 1.40 13.61 0.73
CA PRO A 96 0.67 14.18 -0.41
C PRO A 96 1.26 13.73 -1.76
N SER A 97 2.38 13.00 -1.75
CA SER A 97 3.19 12.72 -2.93
C SER A 97 2.47 11.88 -3.98
N LYS A 98 1.68 10.89 -3.57
CA LYS A 98 0.90 10.04 -4.48
C LYS A 98 -0.40 10.71 -4.88
N THR A 99 -1.10 11.29 -3.92
CA THR A 99 -2.37 11.98 -4.14
C THR A 99 -2.21 13.14 -5.11
N PHE A 100 -1.25 14.03 -4.87
CA PHE A 100 -1.08 15.29 -5.61
C PHE A 100 0.09 15.27 -6.61
N ASN A 101 0.68 14.11 -6.88
CA ASN A 101 1.81 13.95 -7.80
C ASN A 101 3.04 14.83 -7.44
N LEU A 102 3.38 14.87 -6.16
CA LEU A 102 4.46 15.72 -5.59
C LEU A 102 5.69 14.92 -5.14
N ALA A 103 5.87 13.70 -5.65
CA ALA A 103 6.93 12.78 -5.18
C ALA A 103 8.36 13.36 -5.26
N GLY A 104 8.64 14.19 -6.28
CA GLY A 104 9.93 14.86 -6.42
C GLY A 104 10.26 15.88 -5.31
N LEU A 105 9.25 16.31 -4.53
CA LEU A 105 9.42 17.31 -3.48
C LEU A 105 9.74 16.70 -2.10
N GLN A 106 9.73 15.37 -1.97
CA GLN A 106 10.26 14.63 -0.81
C GLN A 106 9.70 15.11 0.56
N ALA A 107 8.38 15.20 0.67
CA ALA A 107 7.69 15.48 1.94
C ALA A 107 6.69 14.37 2.28
N SER A 108 6.69 13.95 3.54
CA SER A 108 5.78 12.97 4.12
C SER A 108 5.47 13.32 5.57
N SER A 109 4.41 12.71 6.12
CA SER A 109 3.99 12.82 7.50
C SER A 109 4.00 11.45 8.16
N ILE A 110 4.58 11.38 9.36
CA ILE A 110 4.64 10.16 10.18
C ILE A 110 3.89 10.44 11.48
N ILE A 111 2.81 9.70 11.73
CA ILE A 111 1.93 9.88 12.89
C ILE A 111 2.21 8.76 13.88
N ILE A 112 2.71 9.13 15.07
CA ILE A 112 3.06 8.19 16.15
C ILE A 112 2.55 8.77 17.47
N PRO A 113 1.34 8.40 17.91
CA PRO A 113 0.76 8.89 19.16
C PRO A 113 1.54 8.41 20.40
N ASN A 114 1.96 7.14 20.40
CA ASN A 114 2.74 6.55 21.49
C ASN A 114 4.10 7.26 21.64
N LYS A 115 4.30 7.91 22.79
CA LYS A 115 5.51 8.69 23.05
C LYS A 115 6.78 7.83 23.00
N LYS A 116 6.77 6.64 23.62
CA LYS A 116 7.96 5.76 23.65
C LYS A 116 8.35 5.34 22.24
N LEU A 117 7.37 4.92 21.44
CA LEU A 117 7.59 4.53 20.05
C LEU A 117 8.08 5.72 19.20
N ARG A 118 7.50 6.90 19.40
CA ARG A 118 7.90 8.14 18.72
C ARG A 118 9.32 8.56 19.07
N ASP A 119 9.71 8.45 20.34
CA ASP A 119 11.06 8.77 20.79
C ASP A 119 12.08 7.81 20.15
N SER A 120 11.79 6.49 20.16
CA SER A 120 12.64 5.49 19.49
C SER A 120 12.73 5.69 17.98
N PHE A 121 11.63 6.08 17.31
CA PHE A 121 11.65 6.44 15.89
C PHE A 121 12.53 7.67 15.62
N ASN A 122 12.43 8.70 16.46
CA ASN A 122 13.24 9.91 16.33
C ASN A 122 14.74 9.66 16.57
N GLU A 123 15.07 8.76 17.50
CA GLU A 123 16.43 8.30 17.71
C GLU A 123 16.95 7.53 16.49
N ALA A 124 16.17 6.58 15.98
CA ALA A 124 16.55 5.77 14.82
C ALA A 124 16.72 6.59 13.54
N ARG A 125 15.94 7.67 13.37
CA ARG A 125 16.04 8.58 12.21
C ARG A 125 17.11 9.67 12.38
N ALA A 126 17.82 9.72 13.50
CA ALA A 126 18.82 10.74 13.75
C ALA A 126 19.86 10.77 12.60
N GLY A 127 20.11 11.96 12.04
CA GLY A 127 20.97 12.13 10.88
C GLY A 127 20.26 12.07 9.52
N ILE A 128 18.98 11.68 9.47
CA ILE A 128 18.13 11.84 8.28
C ILE A 128 17.60 13.29 8.27
N PRO A 129 17.90 14.10 7.25
CA PRO A 129 17.43 15.48 7.18
C PRO A 129 15.90 15.53 7.12
N GLY A 130 15.34 16.62 7.63
CA GLY A 130 13.92 16.92 7.45
C GLY A 130 13.56 17.20 5.99
N PRO A 131 12.26 17.32 5.67
CA PRO A 131 11.81 17.70 4.34
C PRO A 131 12.38 19.07 3.93
N ASN A 132 12.63 19.25 2.64
CA ASN A 132 13.07 20.53 2.10
C ASN A 132 11.94 21.59 2.12
N LEU A 133 12.31 22.86 1.98
CA LEU A 133 11.36 23.98 2.03
C LEU A 133 10.23 23.87 1.00
N PHE A 134 10.54 23.42 -0.22
CA PHE A 134 9.55 23.24 -1.28
C PHE A 134 8.59 22.09 -0.95
N GLY A 135 9.09 21.00 -0.37
CA GLY A 135 8.28 19.89 0.12
C GLY A 135 7.30 20.31 1.20
N LEU A 136 7.74 21.09 2.19
CA LEU A 136 6.86 21.63 3.24
C LEU A 136 5.79 22.56 2.66
N THR A 137 6.21 23.49 1.79
CA THR A 137 5.30 24.47 1.16
C THR A 137 4.24 23.75 0.31
N ALA A 138 4.64 22.76 -0.48
CA ALA A 138 3.73 22.02 -1.34
C ALA A 138 2.80 21.09 -0.55
N MET A 139 3.29 20.46 0.52
CA MET A 139 2.44 19.68 1.43
C MET A 139 1.38 20.55 2.10
N GLU A 140 1.75 21.75 2.55
CA GLU A 140 0.78 22.70 3.10
C GLU A 140 -0.27 23.11 2.06
N ALA A 141 0.17 23.47 0.84
CA ALA A 141 -0.74 23.88 -0.22
C ALA A 141 -1.69 22.74 -0.64
N ALA A 142 -1.15 21.52 -0.76
CA ALA A 142 -1.92 20.33 -1.11
C ALA A 142 -3.05 20.08 -0.11
N TYR A 143 -2.76 20.04 1.19
CA TYR A 143 -3.78 19.75 2.20
C TYR A 143 -4.71 20.93 2.54
N ARG A 144 -4.36 22.16 2.17
CA ARG A 144 -5.25 23.33 2.36
C ARG A 144 -6.18 23.60 1.18
N TYR A 145 -5.74 23.30 -0.03
CA TYR A 145 -6.38 23.78 -1.26
C TYR A 145 -6.57 22.69 -2.33
N GLY A 146 -6.12 21.46 -2.06
CA GLY A 146 -6.11 20.38 -3.05
C GLY A 146 -7.43 19.63 -3.22
N ASP A 147 -8.40 19.80 -2.31
CA ASP A 147 -9.62 18.98 -2.26
C ASP A 147 -10.41 19.01 -3.59
N GLU A 148 -10.66 20.19 -4.16
CA GLU A 148 -11.38 20.32 -5.43
C GLU A 148 -10.66 19.59 -6.59
N TRP A 149 -9.33 19.70 -6.63
CA TRP A 149 -8.54 19.02 -7.65
C TRP A 149 -8.57 17.50 -7.44
N LEU A 150 -8.52 17.03 -6.20
CA LEU A 150 -8.57 15.62 -5.87
C LEU A 150 -9.93 15.02 -6.27
N GLU A 151 -11.04 15.70 -5.97
CA GLU A 151 -12.38 15.25 -6.40
C GLU A 151 -12.46 15.05 -7.92
N GLN A 152 -11.98 16.02 -8.69
CA GLN A 152 -11.94 15.93 -10.16
C GLN A 152 -11.01 14.81 -10.65
N LEU A 153 -9.86 14.62 -10.00
CA LEU A 153 -8.97 13.51 -10.30
C LEU A 153 -9.66 12.17 -10.07
N LEU A 154 -10.35 11.98 -8.94
CA LEU A 154 -11.01 10.73 -8.59
C LEU A 154 -12.11 10.37 -9.61
N ASP A 155 -12.85 11.36 -10.11
CA ASP A 155 -13.81 11.16 -11.20
C ASP A 155 -13.11 10.70 -12.50
N CYS A 156 -12.00 11.34 -12.87
CA CYS A 156 -11.23 10.93 -14.04
C CYS A 156 -10.63 9.51 -13.89
N LEU A 157 -10.12 9.17 -12.70
CA LEU A 157 -9.60 7.83 -12.43
C LEU A 157 -10.71 6.78 -12.51
N GLN A 158 -11.91 7.09 -12.00
CA GLN A 158 -13.08 6.22 -12.10
C GLN A 158 -13.45 5.94 -13.56
N GLU A 159 -13.51 6.97 -14.40
CA GLU A 159 -13.79 6.81 -15.85
C GLU A 159 -12.69 5.99 -16.55
N ASN A 160 -11.42 6.24 -16.22
CA ASN A 160 -10.30 5.46 -16.76
C ASN A 160 -10.38 3.98 -16.36
N LEU A 161 -10.77 3.69 -15.11
CA LEU A 161 -10.96 2.32 -14.64
C LEU A 161 -12.09 1.63 -15.42
N GLU A 162 -13.25 2.27 -15.53
CA GLU A 162 -14.41 1.72 -16.24
C GLU A 162 -14.08 1.43 -17.71
N PHE A 163 -13.49 2.41 -18.41
CA PHE A 163 -13.00 2.24 -19.77
C PHE A 163 -12.03 1.06 -19.89
N THR A 164 -11.05 0.98 -18.98
CA THR A 164 -10.03 -0.07 -19.05
C THR A 164 -10.63 -1.46 -18.82
N LEU A 165 -11.52 -1.61 -17.83
CA LEU A 165 -12.20 -2.88 -17.56
C LEU A 165 -13.00 -3.34 -18.79
N GLU A 166 -13.80 -2.45 -19.39
CA GLU A 166 -14.57 -2.76 -20.59
C GLU A 166 -13.68 -3.10 -21.78
N TYR A 167 -12.61 -2.33 -21.99
CA TYR A 167 -11.69 -2.54 -23.11
C TYR A 167 -11.00 -3.90 -23.04
N PHE A 168 -10.50 -4.30 -21.86
CA PHE A 168 -9.85 -5.60 -21.69
C PHE A 168 -10.82 -6.75 -21.92
N VAL A 169 -12.04 -6.68 -21.38
CA VAL A 169 -13.07 -7.70 -21.60
C VAL A 169 -13.40 -7.85 -23.10
N GLN A 170 -13.53 -6.73 -23.82
CA GLN A 170 -13.95 -6.76 -25.23
C GLN A 170 -12.82 -7.05 -26.21
N LYS A 171 -11.60 -6.58 -25.93
CA LYS A 171 -10.48 -6.55 -26.90
C LYS A 171 -9.29 -7.40 -26.51
N ILE A 172 -9.08 -7.66 -25.21
CA ILE A 172 -7.93 -8.43 -24.70
C ILE A 172 -8.38 -9.47 -23.65
N PRO A 173 -9.34 -10.36 -23.98
CA PRO A 173 -9.97 -11.24 -22.98
C PRO A 173 -9.01 -12.28 -22.36
N ARG A 174 -7.80 -12.43 -22.91
CA ARG A 174 -6.75 -13.29 -22.35
C ARG A 174 -5.99 -12.64 -21.19
N ILE A 175 -6.19 -11.35 -20.92
CA ILE A 175 -5.62 -10.66 -19.77
C ILE A 175 -6.78 -10.24 -18.88
N THR A 176 -6.74 -10.65 -17.61
CA THR A 176 -7.76 -10.28 -16.63
C THR A 176 -7.26 -9.08 -15.82
N VAL A 177 -8.02 -7.99 -15.83
CA VAL A 177 -7.75 -6.85 -14.96
C VAL A 177 -8.35 -7.15 -13.58
N ILE A 178 -7.54 -7.15 -12.54
CA ILE A 178 -8.03 -7.23 -11.16
C ILE A 178 -8.60 -5.87 -10.79
N LYS A 179 -9.92 -5.80 -10.59
CA LYS A 179 -10.61 -4.54 -10.27
C LYS A 179 -10.11 -3.99 -8.93
N PRO A 180 -9.43 -2.82 -8.91
CA PRO A 180 -9.00 -2.19 -7.67
C PRO A 180 -10.16 -1.52 -6.94
N GLN A 181 -9.96 -1.28 -5.65
CA GLN A 181 -10.82 -0.48 -4.77
C GLN A 181 -10.20 0.89 -4.48
N ALA A 182 -8.89 1.00 -4.64
CA ALA A 182 -8.09 2.20 -4.40
C ALA A 182 -6.87 2.25 -5.32
N THR A 183 -6.09 3.33 -5.19
CA THR A 183 -4.94 3.69 -6.03
C THR A 183 -5.34 4.03 -7.47
N TYR A 184 -4.35 4.36 -8.29
CA TYR A 184 -4.48 4.53 -9.74
C TYR A 184 -3.72 3.43 -10.52
N LEU A 185 -3.33 2.34 -9.84
CA LEU A 185 -2.59 1.23 -10.42
C LEU A 185 -3.56 0.07 -10.73
N LEU A 186 -3.29 -0.64 -11.82
CA LEU A 186 -4.05 -1.83 -12.22
C LEU A 186 -3.15 -3.05 -12.19
N TRP A 187 -3.62 -4.10 -11.55
CA TRP A 187 -2.95 -5.40 -11.56
C TRP A 187 -3.51 -6.26 -12.69
N LEU A 188 -2.63 -6.69 -13.59
CA LEU A 188 -2.98 -7.44 -14.79
C LEU A 188 -2.56 -8.90 -14.66
N ASP A 189 -3.54 -9.80 -14.57
CA ASP A 189 -3.30 -11.24 -14.62
C ASP A 189 -3.15 -11.70 -16.08
N CYS A 190 -1.91 -12.03 -16.43
CA CYS A 190 -1.51 -12.44 -17.77
C CYS A 190 -1.34 -13.95 -17.92
N ARG A 191 -1.70 -14.77 -16.92
CA ARG A 191 -1.41 -16.21 -16.92
C ARG A 191 -2.01 -16.97 -18.11
N ALA A 192 -3.18 -16.55 -18.60
CA ALA A 192 -3.81 -17.14 -19.79
C ALA A 192 -3.07 -16.84 -21.11
N LEU A 193 -2.00 -16.03 -21.08
CA LEU A 193 -1.08 -15.87 -22.20
C LEU A 193 -0.14 -17.09 -22.37
N GLY A 194 0.10 -17.86 -21.29
CA GLY A 194 1.01 -19.01 -21.30
C GLY A 194 2.48 -18.62 -21.48
N LEU A 195 2.85 -17.41 -21.06
CA LEU A 195 4.21 -16.88 -21.11
C LEU A 195 4.83 -16.92 -19.72
N ASP A 196 6.12 -17.22 -19.63
CA ASP A 196 6.89 -16.98 -18.42
C ASP A 196 7.19 -15.47 -18.22
N ASP A 197 7.67 -15.11 -17.04
CA ASP A 197 7.96 -13.73 -16.64
C ASP A 197 8.82 -12.95 -17.65
N MET A 198 9.89 -13.58 -18.12
CA MET A 198 10.87 -12.94 -19.00
C MET A 198 10.31 -12.74 -20.40
N THR A 199 9.59 -13.75 -20.91
CA THR A 199 8.93 -13.70 -22.20
C THR A 199 7.76 -12.71 -22.20
N LEU A 200 7.00 -12.63 -21.10
CA LEU A 200 5.94 -11.64 -20.92
C LEU A 200 6.49 -10.22 -20.92
N ARG A 201 7.55 -9.95 -20.14
CA ARG A 201 8.23 -8.66 -20.10
C ARG A 201 8.70 -8.23 -21.48
N ASP A 202 9.39 -9.11 -22.19
CA ASP A 202 9.94 -8.81 -23.50
C ASP A 202 8.82 -8.63 -24.54
N PHE A 203 7.74 -9.42 -24.46
CA PHE A 203 6.54 -9.22 -25.28
C PHE A 203 5.92 -7.83 -25.07
N VAL A 204 5.65 -7.46 -23.81
CA VAL A 204 5.01 -6.17 -23.47
C VAL A 204 5.88 -4.98 -23.92
N ARG A 205 7.18 -5.01 -23.63
CA ARG A 205 8.08 -3.89 -23.94
C ARG A 205 8.46 -3.81 -25.41
N GLN A 206 8.79 -4.94 -26.05
CA GLN A 206 9.34 -4.94 -27.40
C GLN A 206 8.28 -5.08 -28.49
N LYS A 207 7.18 -5.81 -28.22
CA LYS A 207 6.10 -6.02 -29.20
C LYS A 207 4.94 -5.07 -28.97
N ALA A 208 4.40 -5.02 -27.75
CA ALA A 208 3.29 -4.12 -27.44
C ALA A 208 3.74 -2.66 -27.25
N ARG A 209 5.04 -2.42 -26.99
CA ARG A 209 5.64 -1.09 -26.80
C ARG A 209 5.02 -0.31 -25.64
N VAL A 210 4.67 -1.01 -24.57
CA VAL A 210 4.16 -0.42 -23.32
C VAL A 210 5.17 -0.65 -22.21
N GLY A 211 5.45 0.39 -21.41
CA GLY A 211 6.28 0.29 -20.22
C GLY A 211 5.43 -0.03 -18.99
N LEU A 212 5.48 -1.27 -18.52
CA LEU A 212 4.84 -1.72 -17.28
C LEU A 212 5.88 -2.20 -16.27
N ASP A 213 5.51 -2.15 -14.99
CA ASP A 213 6.25 -2.80 -13.91
C ASP A 213 6.11 -4.31 -14.02
N ASP A 214 7.21 -5.03 -13.78
CA ASP A 214 7.25 -6.49 -13.88
C ASP A 214 6.67 -7.12 -12.61
N GLY A 215 5.62 -7.93 -12.74
CA GLY A 215 4.85 -8.47 -11.62
C GLY A 215 5.70 -9.28 -10.62
N PHE A 216 6.67 -10.05 -11.12
CA PHE A 216 7.56 -10.88 -10.28
C PHE A 216 8.42 -10.06 -9.30
N LEU A 217 8.59 -8.75 -9.53
CA LEU A 217 9.28 -7.85 -8.59
C LEU A 217 8.49 -7.67 -7.28
N PHE A 218 7.17 -7.93 -7.30
CA PHE A 218 6.28 -7.86 -6.14
C PHE A 218 6.14 -9.20 -5.40
N GLY A 219 6.93 -10.21 -5.78
CA GLY A 219 7.00 -11.52 -5.14
C GLY A 219 6.22 -12.61 -5.87
N ALA A 220 6.11 -13.78 -5.22
CA ALA A 220 5.59 -15.01 -5.85
C ALA A 220 4.15 -14.88 -6.38
N GLY A 221 3.33 -13.99 -5.81
CA GLY A 221 1.96 -13.73 -6.30
C GLY A 221 1.89 -12.93 -7.60
N GLY A 222 3.03 -12.43 -8.11
CA GLY A 222 3.12 -11.70 -9.38
C GLY A 222 3.93 -12.38 -10.46
N SER A 223 4.31 -13.64 -10.26
CA SER A 223 4.94 -14.53 -11.24
C SER A 223 3.88 -15.45 -11.86
#